data_AF-A0A5P9IS72-F1
#
_entry.id   AF-A0A5P9IS72-F1
#
_cell.length_a   1.000
_cell.length_b   1.000
_cell.length_c   1.000
_cell.angle_alpha   90.00
_cell.angle_beta   90.00
_cell.angle_gamma   90.00
#
_symmetry.space_group_name_H-M   'P 1'
#
loop_
_entity.id
_entity.type
_entity.pdbx_description
1 polymer ?
#
loop_
_entity_poly.entity_id
_entity_poly.type
_entity_poly.pdbx_seq_one_letter_code
_entity_poly.pdbx_strand_id
1 'polypeptide(L)' 'MSANRAVDRAPGVGFYWHERCFWHDPGAIGVFSAPGEFLQPQPASESKRRLKNLLEVSGLIDELAVRQSAGLAIAA' A
#
# COMPACT_ATOMS: atom_id res chain seq x y z
N MET A 1 -20.41 14.55 -35.34
CA MET A 1 -20.56 14.81 -33.89
C MET A 1 -20.95 13.50 -33.24
N SER A 2 -20.22 12.86 -32.33
CA SER A 2 -19.01 13.21 -31.59
C SER A 2 -18.20 11.93 -31.41
N ALA A 3 -16.89 12.03 -31.58
CA ALA A 3 -15.95 10.94 -31.38
C ALA A 3 -15.83 10.65 -29.87
N ASN A 4 -16.21 9.44 -29.44
CA ASN A 4 -15.69 8.85 -28.22
C ASN A 4 -14.70 7.75 -28.64
N ARG A 5 -13.56 8.19 -29.19
CA ARG A 5 -12.37 7.34 -29.16
C ARG A 5 -12.08 7.14 -27.67
N ALA A 6 -12.17 5.90 -27.23
CA ALA A 6 -11.47 5.45 -26.03
C ALA A 6 -10.07 6.04 -26.11
N VAL A 7 -9.79 6.99 -25.22
CA VAL A 7 -8.46 7.52 -25.04
C VAL A 7 -7.65 6.31 -24.57
N ASP A 8 -6.91 5.75 -25.52
CA ASP A 8 -5.78 4.88 -25.29
C ASP A 8 -4.74 5.72 -24.53
N ARG A 9 -4.99 5.92 -23.23
CA ARG A 9 -4.11 6.69 -22.36
C ARG A 9 -2.86 5.82 -22.23
N ALA A 10 -1.74 6.29 -22.76
CA ALA A 10 -0.40 5.74 -22.53
C ALA A 10 -0.30 5.22 -21.09
N PRO A 11 0.33 4.06 -20.83
CA PRO A 11 0.13 3.30 -19.60
C PRO A 11 0.23 4.21 -18.40
N GLY A 12 -0.92 4.55 -17.83
CA GLY A 12 -1.00 5.43 -16.68
C GLY A 12 -0.14 4.84 -15.56
N VAL A 13 0.37 5.68 -14.68
CA VAL A 13 1.17 5.21 -13.54
C VAL A 13 0.32 4.21 -12.75
N GLY A 14 0.74 2.95 -12.72
CA GLY A 14 0.02 1.87 -12.05
C GLY A 14 0.25 1.90 -10.55
N PHE A 15 -0.81 1.68 -9.78
CA PHE A 15 -0.73 1.56 -8.32
C PHE A 15 -1.39 0.26 -7.86
N TYR A 16 -0.58 -0.66 -7.35
CA TYR A 16 -1.03 -1.97 -6.89
C TYR A 16 -1.04 -2.04 -5.37
N TRP A 17 -2.18 -2.43 -4.80
CA TRP A 17 -2.30 -2.64 -3.36
C TRP A 17 -3.30 -3.75 -3.05
N HIS A 18 -3.26 -4.29 -1.84
CA HIS A 18 -4.27 -5.21 -1.31
C HIS A 18 -4.30 -5.08 0.21
N GLU A 19 -5.48 -5.11 0.83
CA GLU A 19 -5.63 -4.87 2.28
C GLU A 19 -4.78 -5.83 3.14
N ARG A 20 -4.74 -7.13 2.78
CA ARG A 20 -3.85 -8.13 3.42
C ARG A 20 -2.37 -7.72 3.50
N CYS A 21 -1.84 -6.92 2.57
CA CYS A 21 -0.45 -6.46 2.66
C CYS A 21 -0.19 -5.54 3.86
N PHE A 22 -1.25 -5.02 4.48
CA PHE A 22 -1.21 -4.18 5.68
C PHE A 22 -1.51 -4.96 6.96
N TRP A 23 -1.72 -6.28 6.89
CA TRP A 23 -1.95 -7.14 8.07
C TRP A 23 -0.65 -7.75 8.60
N HIS A 24 0.47 -7.52 7.92
CA HIS A 24 1.77 -7.96 8.40
C HIS A 24 2.12 -7.21 9.70
N ASP A 25 2.11 -7.94 10.80
CA ASP A 25 2.52 -7.47 12.12
C ASP A 25 3.85 -8.12 12.52
N PRO A 26 4.96 -7.36 12.51
CA PRO A 26 6.26 -7.87 12.96
C PRO A 26 6.40 -7.90 14.50
N GLY A 27 5.38 -7.47 15.25
CA GLY A 27 5.44 -7.32 16.70
C GLY A 27 6.18 -6.06 17.14
N ALA A 28 6.50 -5.97 18.43
CA ALA A 28 7.05 -4.77 19.08
C ALA A 28 8.57 -4.56 18.82
N ILE A 29 9.00 -4.70 17.57
CA ILE A 29 10.43 -4.66 17.19
C ILE A 29 10.90 -3.27 16.72
N GLY A 30 9.99 -2.32 16.47
CA GLY A 30 10.35 -0.96 16.08
C GLY A 30 11.31 -0.86 14.90
N VAL A 31 12.41 -0.14 15.08
CA VAL A 31 13.55 -0.03 14.14
C VAL A 31 14.47 -1.26 14.15
N PHE A 32 14.38 -2.07 15.20
CA PHE A 32 15.26 -3.21 15.40
C PHE A 32 14.72 -4.43 14.66
N SER A 33 15.63 -5.27 14.15
CA SER A 33 15.24 -6.52 13.47
C SER A 33 14.81 -7.63 14.43
N ALA A 34 15.00 -7.45 15.74
CA ALA A 34 14.65 -8.42 16.79
C ALA A 34 14.44 -7.75 18.16
N PRO A 35 13.66 -8.36 19.08
CA PRO A 35 13.54 -7.94 20.47
C PRO A 35 14.86 -8.12 21.26
N GLY A 36 15.03 -7.39 22.37
CA GLY A 36 16.18 -7.55 23.26
C GLY A 36 15.92 -6.98 24.66
N GLU A 37 16.61 -7.52 25.67
CA GLU A 37 16.41 -7.20 27.09
C GLU A 37 16.55 -5.71 27.42
N PHE A 38 17.47 -5.04 26.72
CA PHE A 38 17.75 -3.60 26.90
C PHE A 38 17.18 -2.74 25.77
N LEU A 39 16.36 -3.31 24.90
CA LEU A 39 15.70 -2.59 23.80
C LEU A 39 14.29 -2.22 24.22
N GLN A 40 13.99 -0.92 24.23
CA GLN A 40 12.64 -0.46 24.52
C GLN A 40 11.68 -1.00 23.44
N PRO A 41 10.59 -1.71 23.82
CA PRO A 41 9.59 -2.15 22.86
C PRO A 41 8.97 -0.93 22.16
N GLN A 42 8.87 -1.01 20.84
CA GLN A 42 8.28 0.04 20.01
C GLN A 42 7.23 -0.59 19.09
N PRO A 43 6.10 0.09 18.85
CA PRO A 43 5.09 -0.41 17.92
C PRO A 43 5.66 -0.51 16.51
N ALA A 44 5.14 -1.46 15.73
CA ALA A 44 5.44 -1.58 14.32
C ALA A 44 4.97 -0.33 13.55
N SER A 45 5.67 0.02 12.46
CA SER A 45 5.29 1.16 11.64
C SER A 45 4.22 0.79 10.59
N GLU A 46 3.13 1.56 10.57
CA GLU A 46 2.06 1.47 9.56
C GLU A 46 2.38 2.25 8.26
N SER A 47 3.66 2.31 7.85
CA SER A 47 4.15 3.17 6.76
C SER A 47 3.39 2.96 5.44
N LYS A 48 3.11 1.70 5.08
CA LYS A 48 2.42 1.34 3.83
C LYS A 48 0.96 1.84 3.82
N ARG A 49 0.24 1.65 4.93
CA ARG A 49 -1.15 2.11 5.10
C ARG A 49 -1.21 3.64 5.08
N ARG A 50 -0.30 4.31 5.78
CA ARG A 50 -0.20 5.78 5.79
C ARG A 50 0.07 6.36 4.40
N LEU A 51 0.94 5.73 3.61
CA LEU A 51 1.18 6.14 2.22
C LEU A 51 -0.12 6.06 1.40
N LYS A 52 -0.83 4.92 1.45
CA LYS A 52 -2.10 4.75 0.72
C LYS A 52 -3.14 5.78 1.17
N ASN A 53 -3.28 6.03 2.47
CA ASN A 53 -4.21 7.04 2.99
C ASN A 53 -3.86 8.45 2.50
N LEU A 54 -2.57 8.80 2.42
CA LEU A 54 -2.14 10.09 1.89
C LEU A 54 -2.52 10.25 0.40
N LEU A 55 -2.37 9.19 -0.39
CA LEU A 55 -2.80 9.20 -1.80
C LEU A 55 -4.31 9.43 -1.93
N GLU A 56 -5.11 8.86 -1.02
CA GLU A 56 -6.57 9.06 -0.99
C GLU A 56 -6.94 10.49 -0.63
N VAL A 57 -6.44 11.02 0.50
CA VAL A 57 -6.85 12.35 0.96
C VAL A 57 -6.30 13.48 0.08
N SER A 58 -5.22 13.23 -0.66
CA SER A 58 -4.67 14.20 -1.62
C SER A 58 -5.37 14.19 -2.97
N GLY A 59 -6.19 13.18 -3.27
CA GLY A 59 -6.79 12.96 -4.60
C GLY A 59 -5.81 12.43 -5.65
N LEU A 60 -4.52 12.27 -5.34
CA LEU A 60 -3.53 11.75 -6.29
C LEU A 60 -3.86 10.32 -6.72
N ILE A 61 -4.58 9.57 -5.89
CA ILE A 61 -5.00 8.21 -6.22
C ILE A 61 -5.89 8.12 -7.46
N ASP A 62 -6.64 9.19 -7.77
CA ASP A 62 -7.55 9.26 -8.92
C ASP A 62 -6.80 9.45 -10.25
N GLU A 63 -5.54 9.87 -10.21
CA GLU A 63 -4.67 10.00 -11.38
C GLU A 63 -3.95 8.69 -11.74
N LEU A 64 -4.08 7.65 -10.89
CA LEU A 64 -3.36 6.38 -11.03
C LEU A 64 -4.26 5.29 -11.61
N ALA A 65 -3.65 4.36 -12.34
CA ALA A 65 -4.30 3.11 -12.72
C ALA A 65 -4.30 2.16 -11.53
N VAL A 66 -5.25 2.34 -10.60
CA VAL A 66 -5.35 1.56 -9.36
C VAL A 66 -5.83 0.14 -9.63
N ARG A 67 -5.10 -0.86 -9.11
CA ARG A 67 -5.45 -2.27 -9.20
C ARG A 67 -5.32 -2.94 -7.83
N GLN A 68 -6.35 -3.65 -7.40
CA GLN A 68 -6.21 -4.61 -6.31
C GLN A 68 -5.69 -5.92 -6.89
N SER A 69 -4.59 -6.45 -6.35
CA SER A 69 -4.07 -7.73 -6.84
C SER A 69 -5.05 -8.85 -6.51
N ALA A 70 -5.37 -9.70 -7.49
CA ALA A 70 -6.15 -10.91 -7.22
C ALA A 70 -5.33 -11.79 -6.26
N GLY A 71 -5.92 -12.08 -5.11
CA GLY A 71 -5.25 -12.74 -4.01
C GLY A 71 -4.60 -14.07 -4.36
N LEU A 72 -3.26 -14.14 -4.31
CA LEU A 72 -2.60 -15.38 -3.92
C LEU A 72 -2.68 -15.45 -2.39
N ALA A 73 -3.13 -16.58 -1.84
CA ALA A 73 -3.15 -16.80 -0.40
C ALA A 73 -1.71 -16.71 0.13
N ILE A 74 -1.37 -15.59 0.76
CA ILE A 74 -0.14 -15.46 1.53
C ILE A 74 -0.40 -16.28 2.79
N ALA A 75 0.17 -17.48 2.86
CA ALA A 75 0.17 -18.27 4.09
C ALA A 75 0.90 -17.44 5.15
N ALA A 76 0.17 -17.04 6.19
CA ALA A 76 0.75 -16.51 7.41
C ALA A 76 1.27 -17.68 8.26
#